data_AF-A0A060XZE5-F1
#
_entry.id   AF-A0A060XZE5-F1
#
_cell.length_a   1.000
_cell.length_b   1.000
_cell.length_c   1.000
_cell.angle_alpha   90.00
_cell.angle_beta   90.00
_cell.angle_gamma   90.00
#
_symmetry.space_group_name_H-M   'P 1'
#
loop_
_entity.id
_entity.type
_entity.pdbx_description
1 polymer ?
#
loop_
_entity_poly.entity_id
_entity_poly.type
_entity_poly.pdbx_seq_one_letter_code
_entity_poly.pdbx_strand_id
1 'polypeptide(L)' 'MRGMQESMWVLPLVLLGLLKPWAAGYSLSQVCDPSEDGTIYNYKAKTLNGSRSVSLSEYMGKTVLFPLTEDSPSSTWS' A
#
# COMPACT_ATOMS: atom_id res chain seq x y z
N MET A 1 39.97 35.68 -11.48
CA MET A 1 38.69 35.44 -10.80
C MET A 1 37.63 35.13 -11.86
N ARG A 2 37.52 33.87 -12.30
CA ARG A 2 36.60 33.45 -13.37
C ARG A 2 36.25 31.96 -13.18
N GLY A 3 35.64 31.66 -12.04
CA GLY A 3 35.28 30.29 -11.66
C GLY A 3 33.97 30.19 -10.88
N MET A 4 33.15 31.24 -10.86
CA MET A 4 31.92 31.29 -10.05
C MET A 4 30.64 31.06 -10.89
N GLN A 5 30.70 31.17 -12.23
CA GLN A 5 29.50 31.26 -13.07
C GLN A 5 29.00 29.90 -13.61
N GLU A 6 29.86 28.89 -13.65
CA GLU A 6 29.55 27.55 -14.20
C GLU A 6 28.74 26.69 -13.21
N SER A 7 28.77 27.03 -11.91
CA SER A 7 28.12 26.24 -10.85
C SER A 7 26.65 26.61 -10.61
N MET A 8 26.13 27.67 -11.23
CA MET A 8 24.76 28.16 -10.98
C MET A 8 23.68 27.21 -11.53
N TRP A 9 23.98 26.43 -12.57
CA TRP A 9 23.04 25.43 -13.11
C TRP A 9 23.02 24.14 -12.29
N VAL A 10 24.08 23.88 -11.52
CA VAL A 10 24.18 22.70 -10.65
C VAL A 10 23.30 22.87 -9.42
N LEU A 11 23.07 24.10 -8.97
CA LEU A 11 22.19 24.42 -7.84
C LEU A 11 20.76 23.87 -7.99
N PRO A 12 20.01 24.15 -9.09
CA PRO A 12 18.68 23.58 -9.27
C PRO A 12 18.69 22.06 -9.43
N LEU A 13 19.73 21.47 -10.05
CA LEU A 13 19.89 20.01 -10.17
C LEU A 13 20.14 19.34 -8.80
N VAL A 14 20.97 19.96 -7.96
CA VAL A 14 21.21 19.52 -6.57
C VAL A 14 19.96 19.72 -5.73
N LEU A 15 19.24 20.84 -5.91
CA LEU A 15 17.99 21.10 -5.21
C LEU A 15 16.91 20.08 -5.60
N LEU A 16 16.79 19.71 -6.88
CA LEU A 16 15.89 18.65 -7.36
C LEU A 16 16.29 17.26 -6.84
N GLY A 17 17.59 16.96 -6.73
CA GLY A 17 18.08 15.71 -6.14
C GLY A 17 17.86 15.64 -4.62
N LEU A 18 17.89 16.78 -3.92
CA LEU A 18 17.59 16.92 -2.50
C LEU A 18 16.08 16.95 -2.22
N LEU A 19 15.28 17.43 -3.17
CA LEU A 19 13.84 17.12 -3.28
C LEU A 19 13.70 15.66 -3.72
N LYS A 20 14.22 14.73 -2.89
CA LYS A 20 13.85 13.34 -2.93
C LYS A 20 12.32 13.31 -3.00
N PRO A 21 11.71 12.74 -4.06
CA PRO A 21 10.27 12.75 -4.18
C PRO A 21 9.72 12.20 -2.87
N TRP A 22 8.95 13.03 -2.18
CA TRP A 22 7.92 12.57 -1.26
C TRP A 22 6.85 11.89 -2.14
N ALA A 23 7.24 10.85 -2.84
CA ALA A 23 6.42 9.73 -3.20
C ALA A 23 6.88 8.61 -2.27
N ALA A 24 6.97 8.92 -0.96
CA ALA A 24 6.73 7.90 0.04
C ALA A 24 5.28 7.50 -0.18
N GLY A 25 5.06 6.58 -1.12
CA GLY A 25 3.80 5.85 -1.20
C GLY A 25 3.54 5.41 0.22
N TYR A 26 2.44 5.88 0.80
CA TYR A 26 2.03 5.51 2.14
C TYR A 26 2.11 3.98 2.19
N SER A 27 3.08 3.44 2.92
CA SER A 27 3.11 2.02 3.21
C SER A 27 1.91 1.81 4.12
N LEU A 28 0.80 1.37 3.52
CA LEU A 28 -0.41 1.03 4.25
C LEU A 28 -0.12 -0.24 5.05
N SER A 29 0.62 -0.07 6.13
CA SER A 29 0.96 -1.13 7.06
C SER A 29 -0.28 -1.39 7.89
N GLN A 30 -1.12 -2.29 7.42
CA GLN A 30 -2.19 -2.81 8.26
C GLN A 30 -1.56 -3.63 9.38
N VAL A 31 -2.06 -3.44 10.60
CA VAL A 31 -1.67 -4.26 11.74
C VAL A 31 -2.24 -5.66 11.49
N CYS A 32 -1.39 -6.60 11.09
CA CYS A 32 -1.78 -7.99 10.99
C CYS A 32 -2.03 -8.54 12.39
N ASP A 33 -3.09 -9.32 12.57
CA ASP A 33 -3.30 -10.05 13.81
C ASP A 33 -2.18 -11.10 13.95
N PRO A 34 -1.33 -11.01 14.99
CA PRO A 34 -0.21 -11.94 15.16
C PRO A 34 -0.66 -13.35 15.56
N SER A 35 -1.94 -13.55 15.89
CA SER A 35 -2.51 -14.86 16.23
C SER A 35 -2.78 -15.73 15.00
N GLU A 36 -2.88 -15.12 13.82
CA GLU A 36 -3.17 -15.83 12.57
C GLU A 36 -1.87 -16.16 11.85
N ASP A 37 -1.85 -17.26 11.08
CA ASP A 37 -0.67 -17.80 10.35
C ASP A 37 -0.11 -16.87 9.26
N GLY A 38 -0.47 -15.58 9.26
CA GLY A 38 -0.04 -14.57 8.29
C GLY A 38 -0.65 -14.78 6.90
N THR A 39 -1.66 -15.64 6.78
CA THR A 39 -2.33 -15.97 5.52
C THR A 39 -3.74 -15.43 5.45
N ILE A 40 -4.13 -14.93 4.27
CA ILE A 40 -5.51 -14.49 4.02
C ILE A 40 -6.49 -15.66 3.95
N TYR A 41 -6.03 -16.90 3.78
CA TYR A 41 -6.90 -18.04 3.46
C TYR A 41 -7.78 -18.52 4.61
N ASN A 42 -7.44 -18.15 5.85
CA ASN A 42 -8.24 -18.49 7.03
C ASN A 42 -9.47 -17.59 7.19
N TYR A 43 -9.49 -16.45 6.52
CA TYR A 43 -10.55 -15.45 6.67
C TYR A 43 -11.74 -15.70 5.74
N LYS A 44 -12.88 -15.16 6.15
CA LYS A 44 -14.09 -15.07 5.33
C LYS A 44 -14.47 -13.62 5.11
N ALA A 45 -15.05 -13.34 3.95
CA ALA A 45 -15.58 -12.03 3.60
C ALA A 45 -17.07 -12.14 3.31
N LYS A 46 -17.85 -11.18 3.80
CA LYS A 46 -19.26 -11.05 3.41
C LYS A 46 -19.34 -10.40 2.03
N THR A 47 -20.19 -10.91 1.15
CA THR A 47 -20.43 -10.26 -0.14
C THR A 47 -20.99 -8.85 0.06
N LEU A 48 -20.76 -7.94 -0.89
CA LEU A 48 -21.22 -6.55 -0.80
C LEU A 48 -22.74 -6.43 -0.56
N ASN A 49 -23.53 -7.36 -1.11
CA ASN A 49 -24.98 -7.40 -0.89
C ASN A 49 -25.39 -8.06 0.45
N GLY A 50 -24.44 -8.51 1.27
CA GLY A 50 -24.68 -9.17 2.55
C GLY A 50 -25.26 -10.60 2.48
N SER A 51 -25.52 -11.14 1.29
CA SER A 51 -26.28 -12.39 1.13
C SER A 51 -25.53 -13.64 1.58
N ARG A 52 -24.19 -13.66 1.45
CA ARG A 52 -23.38 -14.82 1.80
C ARG A 52 -21.99 -14.43 2.27
N SER A 53 -21.36 -15.34 3.00
CA SER A 53 -19.93 -15.27 3.32
C SER A 53 -19.15 -16.18 2.36
N VAL A 54 -18.04 -15.67 1.85
CA VAL A 54 -17.13 -16.36 0.92
C VAL A 54 -15.82 -16.60 1.65
N SER A 55 -15.26 -17.81 1.54
CA SER A 55 -13.96 -18.10 2.12
C SER A 55 -12.85 -17.66 1.18
N LEU A 56 -11.84 -16.99 1.72
CA LEU A 56 -10.67 -16.59 0.94
C LEU A 56 -9.80 -17.78 0.54
N SER A 57 -9.95 -18.94 1.19
CA SER A 57 -9.30 -20.19 0.78
C SER A 57 -9.60 -20.59 -0.66
N GLU A 58 -10.75 -20.17 -1.21
CA GLU A 58 -11.13 -20.41 -2.61
C GLU A 58 -10.15 -19.75 -3.62
N TYR A 59 -9.35 -18.78 -3.17
CA TYR A 59 -8.35 -18.07 -3.96
C TYR A 59 -6.92 -18.59 -3.76
N MET A 60 -6.73 -19.76 -3.12
CA MET A 60 -5.42 -20.39 -3.00
C MET A 60 -4.78 -20.58 -4.39
N GLY A 61 -3.50 -20.21 -4.49
CA GLY A 61 -2.74 -20.27 -5.75
C GLY A 61 -3.11 -19.19 -6.78
N LYS A 62 -3.92 -18.19 -6.41
CA LYS A 62 -4.26 -17.04 -7.26
C LYS A 62 -3.68 -15.75 -6.70
N THR A 63 -3.38 -14.80 -7.60
CA THR A 63 -3.07 -13.43 -7.21
C THR A 63 -4.38 -12.70 -6.90
N VAL A 64 -4.47 -12.12 -5.69
CA VAL A 64 -5.65 -11.39 -5.21
C VAL A 64 -5.28 -9.92 -5.02
N LEU A 65 -6.13 -9.02 -5.49
CA LEU A 65 -5.99 -7.58 -5.29
C LEU A 65 -7.10 -7.09 -4.37
N PHE A 66 -6.74 -6.42 -3.28
CA PHE A 66 -7.67 -5.79 -2.35
C PHE A 66 -7.75 -4.29 -2.67
N PRO A 67 -8.85 -3.81 -3.30
CA PRO A 67 -9.03 -2.39 -3.52
C PRO A 67 -9.39 -1.69 -2.21
N LEU A 68 -8.64 -0.63 -1.86
CA LEU A 68 -9.01 0.26 -0.77
C LEU A 68 -10.13 1.17 -1.27
N THR A 69 -11.36 0.83 -0.91
CA THR A 69 -12.53 1.70 -1.09
C THR A 69 -12.85 2.40 0.21
N GLU A 70 -13.44 3.59 0.16
CA GLU A 70 -13.85 4.38 1.35
C GLU A 70 -14.75 3.57 2.30
N ASP A 71 -15.50 2.62 1.76
CA ASP A 71 -16.38 1.71 2.50
C ASP A 71 -15.70 0.38 2.91
N SER A 72 -14.37 0.24 2.84
CA SER A 72 -13.70 -1.03 3.18
C SER A 72 -13.77 -1.24 4.71
N PRO A 73 -14.63 -2.15 5.21
CA PRO A 73 -14.83 -2.29 6.63
C PRO A 73 -13.69 -3.16 7.17
N SER A 74 -12.72 -2.50 7.81
CA SER A 74 -11.63 -3.15 8.56
C SER A 74 -12.13 -4.10 9.67
N SER A 75 -13.42 -4.07 9.98
CA SER A 75 -14.08 -4.77 11.10
C SER A 75 -14.91 -6.00 10.71
N THR A 76 -14.89 -6.47 9.46
CA THR A 76 -15.70 -7.65 9.03
C THR A 76 -14.89 -8.92 8.75
N TRP A 77 -13.63 -8.94 9.16
CA TRP A 77 -12.79 -10.12 9.12
C TRP A 77 -12.97 -10.86 10.45
N SER A 78 -13.74 -11.96 10.42
CA SER A 78 -13.95 -12.87 11.55
C SER A 78 -13.75 -14.32 11.10
#